data_AF-A0A949NDJ8-F1
#
_entry.id   AF-A0A949NDJ8-F1
#
_cell.length_a   1.000
_cell.length_b   1.000
_cell.length_c   1.000
_cell.angle_alpha   90.00
_cell.angle_beta   90.00
_cell.angle_gamma   90.00
#
_symmetry.space_group_name_H-M   'P 1'
#
loop_
_entity.id
_entity.type
_entity.pdbx_description
1 polymer ?
#
loop_
_entity_poly.entity_id
_entity_poly.type
_entity_poly.pdbx_seq_one_letter_code
_entity_poly.pdbx_strand_id
1 'polypeptide(L)'
;MAITDKTRKLLWGRAGNRCALCRCELVVDKTDADEESVVGEECHIVSPKPSGPRHRANYPVEKFDLVENLMLLCRVHHKVVDDQVETYTEQLLRDLRKNHEQWVSARLEESPIEVTPRIRRIPDNIPEFLERLETGRGLIEVVQGAYASSFDHEELESAEEVQLVGGFLQELHDWAETWPDLEPVHKTKATYNLSQSLRGLEAKGFFVFGAKEVQQLESGQGPASPWPLAIIRVLRNSSPTISIVEKREDSSS
;
A
#
# COMPACT_ATOMS: atom_id res chain seq x y z
N MET A 1 40.91 3.86 13.57
CA MET A 1 39.54 3.48 14.02
C MET A 1 38.75 3.12 12.77
N ALA A 2 37.59 2.49 12.91
CA ALA A 2 36.73 2.14 11.78
C ALA A 2 35.47 2.99 11.83
N ILE A 3 34.93 3.33 10.66
CA ILE A 3 33.64 4.00 10.52
C ILE A 3 32.58 3.15 11.23
N THR A 4 31.83 3.77 12.15
CA THR A 4 30.78 3.07 12.92
C THR A 4 29.53 2.85 12.09
N ASP A 5 28.71 1.86 12.42
CA ASP A 5 27.44 1.63 11.71
C ASP A 5 26.48 2.82 11.79
N LYS A 6 26.50 3.58 12.90
CA LYS A 6 25.75 4.83 13.00
C LYS A 6 26.22 5.83 11.95
N THR A 7 27.54 6.01 11.79
CA THR A 7 28.10 6.88 10.76
C THR A 7 27.75 6.40 9.36
N ARG A 8 27.84 5.08 9.09
CA ARG A 8 27.45 4.49 7.79
C ARG A 8 26.00 4.79 7.45
N LYS A 9 25.07 4.56 8.39
CA LYS A 9 23.64 4.88 8.19
C LYS A 9 23.41 6.35 7.86
N LEU A 10 24.10 7.26 8.56
CA LEU A 10 24.01 8.69 8.27
C LEU A 10 24.55 9.03 6.88
N LEU A 11 25.71 8.48 6.50
CA LEU A 11 26.35 8.72 5.21
C LEU A 11 25.49 8.18 4.05
N TRP A 12 25.14 6.90 4.10
CA TRP A 12 24.36 6.23 3.06
C TRP A 12 22.94 6.78 2.95
N GLY A 13 22.29 7.08 4.07
CA GLY A 13 20.95 7.67 4.10
C GLY A 13 20.93 9.06 3.47
N ARG A 14 21.90 9.93 3.79
CA ARG A 14 22.00 11.27 3.21
C ARG A 14 22.38 11.27 1.72
N ALA A 15 23.16 10.28 1.29
CA ALA A 15 23.55 10.11 -0.11
C ALA A 15 22.50 9.35 -0.95
N GLY A 16 21.45 8.80 -0.34
CA GLY A 16 20.33 8.18 -1.04
C GLY A 16 20.72 7.02 -1.98
N ASN A 17 21.71 6.19 -1.60
CA ASN A 17 22.27 5.12 -2.45
C ASN A 17 22.79 5.61 -3.82
N ARG A 18 23.31 6.84 -3.88
CA ARG A 18 23.76 7.45 -5.13
C ARG A 18 25.17 8.00 -4.97
N CYS A 19 25.97 7.90 -6.02
CA CYS A 19 27.31 8.52 -6.03
C CYS A 19 27.20 10.05 -5.92
N ALA A 20 27.99 10.65 -5.03
CA ALA A 20 28.04 12.09 -4.86
C ALA A 20 28.56 12.88 -6.09
N LEU A 21 29.12 12.21 -7.10
CA LEU A 21 29.56 12.82 -8.37
C LEU A 21 28.64 12.48 -9.53
N CYS A 22 28.46 11.20 -9.87
CA CYS A 22 27.71 10.80 -11.07
C CYS A 22 26.28 10.35 -10.82
N ARG A 23 25.82 10.29 -9.55
CA ARG A 23 24.48 9.81 -9.18
C ARG A 23 24.17 8.38 -9.64
N CYS A 24 25.16 7.55 -9.97
CA CYS A 24 24.89 6.14 -10.22
C CYS A 24 24.45 5.44 -8.92
N GLU A 25 23.66 4.39 -9.08
CA GLU A 25 23.30 3.44 -8.02
C GLU A 25 24.56 2.83 -7.40
N LEU A 26 24.58 2.66 -6.07
CA LEU A 26 25.74 2.14 -5.33
C LEU A 26 25.52 0.78 -4.67
N VAL A 27 24.30 0.25 -4.77
CA VAL A 27 23.93 -1.12 -4.44
C VAL A 27 23.32 -1.72 -5.69
N VAL A 28 23.89 -2.83 -6.15
CA VAL A 28 23.38 -3.61 -7.26
C VAL A 28 22.49 -4.70 -6.69
N ASP A 29 21.26 -4.81 -7.21
CA ASP A 29 20.32 -5.83 -6.81
C ASP A 29 20.86 -7.24 -7.06
N LYS A 30 20.39 -8.19 -6.27
CA LYS A 30 20.68 -9.60 -6.44
C LYS A 30 20.20 -10.13 -7.80
N THR A 31 20.80 -11.22 -8.24
CA THR A 31 20.32 -12.02 -9.37
C THR A 31 19.64 -13.28 -8.84
N ASP A 32 19.11 -14.12 -9.73
CA ASP A 32 18.61 -15.45 -9.32
C ASP A 32 19.72 -16.36 -8.78
N ALA A 33 20.99 -16.03 -9.05
CA ALA A 33 22.15 -16.84 -8.71
C ALA A 33 23.12 -16.18 -7.68
N ASP A 34 23.03 -14.87 -7.47
CA ASP A 34 24.01 -14.10 -6.69
C ASP A 34 23.32 -13.11 -5.74
N GLU A 35 23.91 -12.86 -4.58
CA GLU A 35 23.47 -11.86 -3.59
C GLU A 35 23.74 -10.41 -4.06
N GLU A 36 23.20 -9.42 -3.33
CA GLU A 36 23.41 -8.00 -3.64
C GLU A 36 24.89 -7.58 -3.58
N SER A 37 25.27 -6.60 -4.41
CA SER A 37 26.64 -6.08 -4.43
C SER A 37 26.73 -4.61 -4.04
N VAL A 38 27.56 -4.30 -3.05
CA VAL A 38 27.86 -2.92 -2.64
C VAL A 38 29.06 -2.40 -3.45
N VAL A 39 28.77 -1.51 -4.40
CA VAL A 39 29.77 -0.88 -5.29
C VAL A 39 30.09 0.57 -4.90
N GLY A 40 29.45 1.07 -3.84
CA GLY A 40 29.78 2.32 -3.18
C GLY A 40 30.93 2.20 -2.18
N GLU A 41 31.67 3.29 -2.00
CA GLU A 41 32.79 3.41 -1.08
C GLU A 41 32.65 4.64 -0.18
N GLU A 42 33.03 4.47 1.08
CA GLU A 42 33.00 5.47 2.13
C GLU A 42 34.30 6.28 2.10
N CYS A 43 34.35 7.29 1.23
CA CYS A 43 35.54 8.08 0.95
C CYS A 43 35.80 9.12 2.05
N HIS A 44 36.99 9.12 2.64
CA HIS A 44 37.46 10.20 3.50
C HIS A 44 37.79 11.44 2.66
N ILE A 45 37.24 12.60 3.05
CA ILE A 45 37.60 13.90 2.44
C ILE A 45 39.03 14.28 2.83
N VAL A 46 39.38 14.15 4.11
CA VAL A 46 40.74 14.29 4.65
C VAL A 46 41.24 12.92 5.10
N SER A 47 42.34 12.43 4.51
CA SER A 47 42.86 11.10 4.80
C SER A 47 43.48 10.98 6.20
N PRO A 48 43.20 9.89 6.95
CA PRO A 48 43.89 9.60 8.21
C PRO A 48 45.33 9.14 8.01
N LYS A 49 45.75 8.78 6.78
CA LYS A 49 47.11 8.33 6.49
C LYS A 49 48.01 9.54 6.20
N PRO A 50 49.21 9.63 6.78
CA PRO A 50 50.14 10.74 6.51
C PRO A 50 50.51 10.92 5.04
N SER A 51 50.61 9.81 4.29
CA SER A 51 50.85 9.79 2.84
C SER A 51 49.58 9.79 2.00
N GLY A 52 48.41 9.91 2.64
CA GLY A 52 47.12 9.82 1.99
C GLY A 52 46.64 11.15 1.40
N PRO A 53 45.65 11.11 0.50
CA PRO A 53 45.08 12.29 -0.14
C PRO A 53 44.64 13.36 0.86
N ARG A 54 45.04 14.61 0.60
CA ARG A 54 44.65 15.80 1.39
C ARG A 54 44.95 15.70 2.89
N HIS A 55 45.88 14.83 3.32
CA HIS A 55 46.22 14.67 4.74
C HIS A 55 46.68 15.99 5.36
N ARG A 56 46.29 16.21 6.62
CA ARG A 56 46.71 17.35 7.44
C ARG A 56 47.18 16.85 8.80
N ALA A 57 48.44 17.12 9.14
CA ALA A 57 49.04 16.69 10.40
C ALA A 57 48.30 17.21 11.65
N ASN A 58 47.68 18.39 11.54
CA ASN A 58 46.94 19.02 12.65
C ASN A 58 45.43 18.68 12.64
N TYR A 59 44.99 17.70 11.83
CA TYR A 59 43.58 17.28 11.82
C TYR A 59 43.26 16.42 13.04
N PRO A 60 42.20 16.71 13.82
CA PRO A 60 41.89 15.94 15.03
C PRO A 60 41.57 14.48 14.71
N VAL A 61 42.23 13.56 15.42
CA VAL A 61 42.17 12.10 15.13
C VAL A 61 40.75 11.56 15.27
N GLU A 62 39.99 12.09 16.22
CA GLU A 62 38.60 11.75 16.49
C GLU A 62 37.63 12.18 15.38
N LYS A 63 38.04 13.06 14.46
CA LYS A 63 37.20 13.58 13.38
C LYS A 63 37.30 12.79 12.08
N PHE A 64 38.30 11.91 11.92
CA PHE A 64 38.51 11.21 10.66
C PHE A 64 37.29 10.37 10.25
N ASP A 65 36.71 9.63 11.20
CA ASP A 65 35.61 8.68 10.95
C ASP A 65 34.22 9.30 11.23
N LEU A 66 34.12 10.62 11.36
CA LEU A 66 32.84 11.32 11.49
C LEU A 66 32.21 11.57 10.12
N VAL A 67 30.88 11.60 10.07
CA VAL A 67 30.12 11.76 8.81
C VAL A 67 30.47 13.06 8.08
N GLU A 68 30.88 14.10 8.82
CA GLU A 68 31.30 15.38 8.26
C GLU A 68 32.57 15.29 7.41
N ASN A 69 33.39 14.25 7.62
CA ASN A 69 34.62 14.00 6.87
C ASN A 69 34.47 12.88 5.83
N LEU A 70 33.26 12.38 5.59
CA LEU A 70 33.00 11.29 4.66
C LEU A 70 32.12 11.75 3.50
N MET A 71 32.33 11.16 2.33
CA MET A 71 31.48 11.28 1.15
C MET A 71 31.26 9.89 0.55
N LEU A 72 30.07 9.64 0.02
CA LEU A 72 29.76 8.38 -0.64
C LEU A 72 30.01 8.45 -2.15
N LEU A 73 30.86 7.57 -2.68
CA LEU A 73 31.27 7.54 -4.09
C LEU A 73 31.17 6.14 -4.69
N CYS A 74 31.05 6.03 -6.01
CA CYS A 74 31.34 4.75 -6.66
C CYS A 74 32.86 4.54 -6.73
N ARG A 75 33.31 3.30 -6.88
CA ARG A 75 34.75 2.94 -6.96
C ARG A 75 35.55 3.78 -7.95
N VAL A 76 34.96 4.08 -9.11
CA VAL A 76 35.60 4.91 -10.16
C VAL A 76 35.87 6.32 -9.63
N HIS A 77 34.85 6.98 -9.09
CA HIS A 77 34.99 8.35 -8.62
C HIS A 77 35.82 8.46 -7.35
N HIS A 78 35.77 7.47 -6.46
CA HIS A 78 36.65 7.43 -5.29
C HIS A 78 38.12 7.42 -5.72
N LYS A 79 38.49 6.58 -6.69
CA LYS A 79 39.86 6.55 -7.21
C LYS A 79 40.26 7.89 -7.86
N VAL A 80 39.37 8.49 -8.64
CA VAL A 80 39.62 9.78 -9.31
C VAL A 80 39.90 10.88 -8.29
N VAL A 81 39.08 11.01 -7.24
CA VAL A 81 39.28 12.08 -6.25
C VAL A 81 40.55 11.86 -5.42
N ASP A 82 40.94 10.62 -5.18
CA ASP A 82 42.17 10.29 -4.45
C ASP A 82 43.44 10.52 -5.29
N ASP A 83 43.38 10.31 -6.61
CA ASP A 83 44.53 10.52 -7.49
C ASP A 83 44.72 12.00 -7.89
N GLN A 84 43.63 12.74 -8.03
CA GLN A 84 43.63 14.11 -8.58
C GLN A 84 43.40 15.16 -7.47
N VAL A 85 44.23 15.11 -6.42
CA VAL A 85 44.05 15.92 -5.19
C VAL A 85 44.08 17.43 -5.40
N GLU A 86 44.83 17.91 -6.40
CA GLU A 86 44.92 19.32 -6.75
C GLU A 86 43.61 19.84 -7.35
N THR A 87 42.93 18.99 -8.12
CA THR A 87 41.60 19.29 -8.69
C THR A 87 40.52 19.10 -7.62
N TYR A 88 40.53 17.96 -6.93
CA TYR A 88 39.58 17.60 -5.89
C TYR A 88 40.12 17.99 -4.52
N THR A 89 40.17 19.31 -4.30
CA THR A 89 40.52 19.89 -3.01
C THR A 89 39.51 19.50 -1.92
N GLU A 90 39.92 19.55 -0.65
CA GLU A 90 39.02 19.32 0.48
C GLU A 90 37.74 20.17 0.38
N GLN A 91 37.89 21.46 0.05
CA GLN A 91 36.76 22.37 -0.03
C GLN A 91 35.77 21.95 -1.13
N LEU A 92 36.28 21.63 -2.33
CA LEU A 92 35.44 21.17 -3.42
C LEU A 92 34.68 19.89 -3.06
N LEU A 93 35.32 18.92 -2.39
CA LEU A 93 34.64 17.69 -1.96
C LEU A 93 33.54 17.99 -0.92
N ARG A 94 33.77 18.91 0.01
CA ARG A 94 32.73 19.34 0.96
C ARG A 94 31.52 19.95 0.24
N ASP A 95 31.77 20.77 -0.76
CA ASP A 95 30.72 21.43 -1.55
C ASP A 95 29.95 20.42 -2.42
N LEU A 96 30.66 19.51 -3.10
CA LEU A 96 30.05 18.43 -3.88
C LEU A 96 29.17 17.52 -3.01
N ARG A 97 29.63 17.19 -1.79
CA ARG A 97 28.84 16.41 -0.82
C ARG A 97 27.57 17.16 -0.45
N LYS A 98 27.70 18.42 -0.04
CA LYS A 98 26.57 19.23 0.39
C LYS A 98 25.53 19.37 -0.73
N ASN A 99 25.96 19.67 -1.95
CA ASN A 99 25.09 19.78 -3.11
C ASN A 99 24.39 18.45 -3.44
N HIS A 100 25.08 17.33 -3.27
CA HIS A 100 24.47 16.01 -3.43
C HIS A 100 23.39 15.72 -2.39
N GLU A 101 23.69 15.90 -1.11
CA GLU A 101 22.74 15.63 -0.02
C GLU A 101 21.51 16.54 -0.13
N GLN A 102 21.68 17.80 -0.55
CA GLN A 102 20.56 18.70 -0.86
C GLN A 102 19.71 18.20 -2.04
N TRP A 103 20.35 17.72 -3.11
CA TRP A 103 19.64 17.12 -4.24
C TRP A 103 18.85 15.86 -3.82
N VAL A 104 19.41 15.01 -2.96
CA VAL A 104 18.70 13.84 -2.41
C VAL A 104 17.49 14.28 -1.59
N SER A 105 17.66 15.22 -0.65
CA SER A 105 16.56 15.74 0.18
C SER A 105 15.43 16.28 -0.67
N ALA A 106 15.75 17.14 -1.65
CA ALA A 106 14.76 17.71 -2.56
C ALA A 106 13.98 16.64 -3.33
N ARG A 107 14.65 15.58 -3.82
CA ARG A 107 13.98 14.49 -4.55
C ARG A 107 13.10 13.61 -3.67
N LEU A 108 13.40 13.50 -2.39
CA LEU A 108 12.58 12.77 -1.43
C LEU A 108 11.43 13.63 -0.88
N GLU A 109 11.58 14.96 -0.91
CA GLU A 109 10.55 15.94 -0.55
C GLU A 109 9.61 16.27 -1.71
N GLU A 110 9.99 15.97 -2.96
CA GLU A 110 9.09 16.01 -4.12
C GLU A 110 7.94 15.02 -3.91
N SER A 111 6.84 15.49 -3.30
CA SER A 111 5.59 14.74 -3.27
C SER A 111 5.17 14.45 -4.72
N PRO A 112 4.83 13.21 -5.07
CA PRO A 112 4.02 12.99 -6.27
C PRO A 112 2.82 13.94 -6.16
N ILE A 113 2.45 14.60 -7.27
CA ILE A 113 1.21 15.40 -7.35
C ILE A 113 0.16 14.67 -6.52
N GLU A 114 -0.43 15.32 -5.51
CA GLU A 114 -1.50 14.73 -4.70
C GLU A 114 -2.66 14.40 -5.63
N VAL A 115 -2.62 13.19 -6.19
CA VAL A 115 -3.76 12.67 -6.89
C VAL A 115 -4.54 11.90 -5.86
N THR A 116 -5.53 12.57 -5.29
CA THR A 116 -6.43 11.94 -4.33
C THR A 116 -7.26 10.89 -5.07
N PRO A 117 -7.10 9.60 -4.74
CA PRO A 117 -7.93 8.58 -5.34
C PRO A 117 -9.38 8.88 -5.00
N ARG A 118 -10.26 8.82 -6.01
CA ARG A 118 -11.68 9.09 -5.82
C ARG A 118 -12.52 7.97 -6.42
N ILE A 119 -13.54 7.57 -5.68
CA ILE A 119 -14.52 6.58 -6.12
C ILE A 119 -15.72 7.34 -6.67
N ARG A 120 -16.06 7.10 -7.93
CA ARG A 120 -17.17 7.73 -8.64
C ARG A 120 -18.26 6.70 -8.93
N ARG A 121 -19.49 7.03 -8.57
CA ARG A 121 -20.67 6.24 -8.96
C ARG A 121 -21.00 6.49 -10.43
N ILE A 122 -21.39 5.43 -11.14
CA ILE A 122 -21.88 5.50 -12.52
C ILE A 122 -23.39 5.29 -12.48
N PRO A 123 -24.23 6.27 -12.88
CA PRO A 123 -25.68 6.18 -12.76
C PRO A 123 -26.28 4.90 -13.34
N ASP A 124 -25.83 4.49 -14.53
CA ASP A 124 -26.34 3.29 -15.22
C ASP A 124 -25.98 1.97 -14.50
N ASN A 125 -24.97 1.98 -13.63
CA ASN A 125 -24.57 0.81 -12.85
C ASN A 125 -25.27 0.74 -11.48
N ILE A 126 -26.02 1.76 -11.09
CA ILE A 126 -26.75 1.77 -9.82
C ILE A 126 -27.92 0.79 -9.94
N PRO A 127 -28.00 -0.25 -9.11
CA PRO A 127 -29.13 -1.18 -9.14
C PRO A 127 -30.44 -0.43 -8.87
N GLU A 128 -31.42 -0.58 -9.76
CA GLU A 128 -32.77 0.00 -9.57
C GLU A 128 -33.47 -0.64 -8.37
N PHE A 129 -33.26 -1.95 -8.17
CA PHE A 129 -33.79 -2.72 -7.05
C PHE A 129 -32.69 -3.59 -6.43
N LEU A 130 -32.85 -3.90 -5.14
CA LEU A 130 -32.08 -4.92 -4.46
C LEU A 130 -32.86 -6.23 -4.48
N GLU A 131 -32.24 -7.35 -4.84
CA GLU A 131 -32.92 -8.64 -4.88
C GLU A 131 -32.99 -9.26 -3.49
N ARG A 132 -34.11 -9.94 -3.18
CA ARG A 132 -34.23 -10.70 -1.93
C ARG A 132 -33.28 -11.91 -1.98
N LEU A 133 -32.43 -12.03 -0.97
CA LEU A 133 -31.43 -13.10 -0.85
C LEU A 133 -31.94 -14.16 0.13
N GLU A 134 -32.22 -15.35 -0.38
CA GLU A 134 -32.82 -16.45 0.40
C GLU A 134 -31.83 -17.58 0.71
N THR A 135 -30.62 -17.53 0.13
CA THR A 135 -29.59 -18.55 0.31
C THR A 135 -28.23 -17.93 0.56
N GLY A 136 -27.39 -18.64 1.32
CA GLY A 136 -25.99 -18.25 1.53
C GLY A 136 -25.18 -18.21 0.23
N ARG A 137 -25.55 -19.02 -0.77
CA ARG A 137 -24.95 -18.92 -2.11
C ARG A 137 -25.28 -17.58 -2.78
N GLY A 138 -26.53 -17.14 -2.73
CA GLY A 138 -26.94 -15.83 -3.26
C GLY A 138 -26.21 -14.67 -2.56
N LEU A 139 -26.05 -14.76 -1.23
CA LEU A 139 -25.25 -13.79 -0.46
C LEU A 139 -23.80 -13.73 -0.96
N ILE A 140 -23.16 -14.89 -1.07
CA ILE A 140 -21.77 -14.98 -1.54
C ILE A 140 -21.63 -14.44 -2.97
N GLU A 141 -22.58 -14.68 -3.87
CA GLU A 141 -22.54 -14.14 -5.23
C GLU A 141 -22.50 -12.60 -5.23
N VAL A 142 -23.22 -11.97 -4.29
CA VAL A 142 -23.22 -10.52 -4.09
C VAL A 142 -21.92 -10.02 -3.45
N VAL A 143 -21.39 -10.67 -2.41
CA VAL A 143 -20.23 -10.14 -1.68
C VAL A 143 -18.88 -10.56 -2.26
N GLN A 144 -18.78 -11.70 -2.94
CA GLN A 144 -17.51 -12.18 -3.48
C GLN A 144 -16.96 -11.23 -4.55
N GLY A 145 -15.67 -10.91 -4.44
CA GLY A 145 -15.00 -10.00 -5.38
C GLY A 145 -15.46 -8.54 -5.29
N ALA A 146 -16.24 -8.17 -4.27
CA ALA A 146 -16.43 -6.78 -3.90
C ALA A 146 -15.19 -6.25 -3.17
N TYR A 147 -14.85 -4.98 -3.41
CA TYR A 147 -13.75 -4.30 -2.72
C TYR A 147 -14.23 -3.46 -1.53
N ALA A 148 -15.54 -3.25 -1.45
CA ALA A 148 -16.19 -2.57 -0.36
C ALA A 148 -17.59 -3.15 -0.16
N SER A 149 -18.12 -2.94 1.04
CA SER A 149 -19.46 -3.34 1.43
C SER A 149 -20.21 -2.15 2.02
N SER A 150 -21.44 -1.93 1.56
CA SER A 150 -22.41 -1.03 2.18
C SER A 150 -23.45 -1.91 2.87
N PHE A 151 -23.30 -2.08 4.18
CA PHE A 151 -24.24 -2.80 5.02
C PHE A 151 -25.09 -1.80 5.79
N ASP A 152 -26.39 -2.02 5.81
CA ASP A 152 -27.34 -1.16 6.52
C ASP A 152 -28.57 -1.97 6.93
N HIS A 153 -29.31 -1.47 7.91
CA HIS A 153 -30.50 -2.12 8.43
C HIS A 153 -31.52 -1.08 8.91
N GLU A 154 -32.78 -1.48 9.04
CA GLU A 154 -33.80 -0.64 9.68
C GLU A 154 -33.58 -0.52 11.20
N GLU A 155 -34.27 0.43 11.83
CA GLU A 155 -34.24 0.61 13.27
C GLU A 155 -34.63 -0.69 14.02
N LEU A 156 -33.77 -1.13 14.93
CA LEU A 156 -33.94 -2.36 15.71
C LEU A 156 -34.59 -2.04 17.06
N GLU A 157 -35.57 -2.84 17.46
CA GLU A 157 -36.46 -2.55 18.61
C GLU A 157 -36.04 -3.27 19.89
N SER A 158 -35.09 -4.21 19.82
CA SER A 158 -34.63 -4.96 20.98
C SER A 158 -33.16 -5.37 20.90
N ALA A 159 -32.55 -5.65 22.05
CA ALA A 159 -31.19 -6.16 22.13
C ALA A 159 -31.02 -7.52 21.41
N GLU A 160 -32.09 -8.34 21.38
CA GLU A 160 -32.11 -9.61 20.66
C GLU A 160 -31.98 -9.39 19.14
N GLU A 161 -32.68 -8.38 18.60
CA GLU A 161 -32.58 -8.01 17.18
C GLU A 161 -31.19 -7.47 16.84
N VAL A 162 -30.61 -6.63 17.72
CA VAL A 162 -29.24 -6.12 17.56
C VAL A 162 -28.22 -7.26 17.44
N GLN A 163 -28.31 -8.25 18.33
CA GLN A 163 -27.41 -9.41 18.29
C GLN A 163 -27.61 -10.24 17.02
N LEU A 164 -28.84 -10.43 16.59
CA LEU A 164 -29.16 -11.24 15.42
C LEU A 164 -28.70 -10.57 14.11
N VAL A 165 -29.12 -9.32 13.89
CA VAL A 165 -28.80 -8.55 12.67
C VAL A 165 -27.32 -8.20 12.63
N GLY A 166 -26.77 -7.70 13.75
CA GLY A 166 -25.36 -7.37 13.86
C GLY A 166 -24.46 -8.59 13.69
N GLY A 167 -24.82 -9.72 14.31
CA GLY A 167 -24.09 -10.98 14.16
C GLY A 167 -24.09 -11.50 12.72
N PHE A 168 -25.24 -11.43 12.03
CA PHE A 168 -25.32 -11.80 10.61
C PHE A 168 -24.46 -10.88 9.73
N LEU A 169 -24.54 -9.56 9.91
CA LEU A 169 -23.76 -8.61 9.13
C LEU A 169 -22.25 -8.76 9.36
N GLN A 170 -21.83 -9.04 10.61
CA GLN A 170 -20.44 -9.35 10.93
C GLN A 170 -19.99 -10.66 10.29
N GLU A 171 -20.79 -11.73 10.38
CA GLU A 171 -20.48 -13.01 9.72
C GLU A 171 -20.30 -12.82 8.21
N LEU A 172 -21.20 -12.05 7.57
CA LEU A 172 -21.12 -11.76 6.14
C LEU A 172 -19.90 -10.91 5.79
N HIS A 173 -19.54 -9.92 6.62
CA HIS A 173 -18.34 -9.09 6.47
C HIS A 173 -17.08 -9.97 6.45
N ASP A 174 -16.93 -10.82 7.48
CA ASP A 174 -15.76 -11.67 7.64
C ASP A 174 -15.61 -12.63 6.46
N TRP A 175 -16.72 -13.18 5.97
CA TRP A 175 -16.69 -14.01 4.77
C TRP A 175 -16.36 -13.21 3.50
N ALA A 176 -16.86 -11.99 3.34
CA ALA A 176 -16.57 -11.16 2.18
C ALA A 176 -15.07 -10.87 2.03
N GLU A 177 -14.38 -10.60 3.14
CA GLU A 177 -12.94 -10.31 3.15
C GLU A 177 -12.07 -11.56 2.91
N THR A 178 -12.48 -12.70 3.45
CA THR A 178 -11.65 -13.93 3.46
C THR A 178 -11.99 -14.93 2.36
N TRP A 179 -13.08 -14.72 1.62
CA TRP A 179 -13.58 -15.69 0.63
C TRP A 179 -12.54 -16.19 -0.38
N PRO A 180 -11.66 -15.36 -0.96
CA PRO A 180 -10.67 -15.82 -1.94
C PRO A 180 -9.73 -16.89 -1.37
N ASP A 181 -9.37 -16.76 -0.09
CA ASP A 181 -8.35 -17.56 0.58
C ASP A 181 -8.91 -18.87 1.19
N LEU A 182 -10.24 -19.03 1.19
CA LEU A 182 -10.87 -20.23 1.77
C LEU A 182 -10.76 -21.45 0.87
N GLU A 183 -10.41 -22.57 1.50
CA GLU A 183 -10.49 -23.91 0.92
C GLU A 183 -11.94 -24.31 0.58
N PRO A 184 -12.16 -25.23 -0.39
CA PRO A 184 -13.50 -25.61 -0.84
C PRO A 184 -14.45 -26.11 0.26
N VAL A 185 -13.93 -26.85 1.25
CA VAL A 185 -14.75 -27.34 2.37
C VAL A 185 -15.25 -26.21 3.27
N HIS A 186 -14.43 -25.17 3.47
CA HIS A 186 -14.79 -24.01 4.28
C HIS A 186 -15.80 -23.13 3.55
N LYS A 187 -15.65 -22.95 2.23
CA LYS A 187 -16.66 -22.29 1.38
C LYS A 187 -18.03 -22.96 1.46
N THR A 188 -18.05 -24.29 1.44
CA THR A 188 -19.28 -25.09 1.57
C THR A 188 -19.94 -24.89 2.94
N LYS A 189 -19.16 -24.90 4.03
CA LYS A 189 -19.68 -24.64 5.38
C LYS A 189 -20.20 -23.21 5.54
N ALA A 190 -19.46 -22.22 5.05
CA ALA A 190 -19.85 -20.81 5.12
C ALA A 190 -21.19 -20.56 4.41
N THR A 191 -21.37 -21.07 3.18
CA THR A 191 -22.65 -20.93 2.46
C THR A 191 -23.82 -21.62 3.17
N TYR A 192 -23.59 -22.78 3.81
CA TYR A 192 -24.59 -23.44 4.63
C TYR A 192 -24.97 -22.61 5.87
N ASN A 193 -23.96 -22.11 6.61
CA ASN A 193 -24.15 -21.31 7.83
C ASN A 193 -24.91 -20.01 7.53
N LEU A 194 -24.49 -19.27 6.49
CA LEU A 194 -25.20 -18.07 6.03
C LEU A 194 -26.66 -18.37 5.67
N SER A 195 -26.95 -19.54 5.09
CA SER A 195 -28.34 -19.95 4.82
C SER A 195 -29.13 -20.20 6.11
N GLN A 196 -28.49 -20.69 7.18
CA GLN A 196 -29.15 -20.79 8.49
C GLN A 196 -29.35 -19.41 9.12
N SER A 197 -28.38 -18.51 9.01
CA SER A 197 -28.48 -17.14 9.51
C SER A 197 -29.63 -16.38 8.83
N LEU A 198 -29.80 -16.54 7.51
CA LEU A 198 -30.95 -15.99 6.77
C LEU A 198 -32.31 -16.51 7.29
N ARG A 199 -32.43 -17.82 7.53
CA ARG A 199 -33.66 -18.40 8.10
C ARG A 199 -33.93 -17.89 9.52
N GLY A 200 -32.89 -17.69 10.31
CA GLY A 200 -32.99 -17.12 11.66
C GLY A 200 -33.54 -15.69 11.63
N LEU A 201 -33.04 -14.87 10.70
CA LEU A 201 -33.56 -13.52 10.44
C LEU A 201 -35.03 -13.55 9.99
N GLU A 202 -35.37 -14.42 9.03
CA GLU A 202 -36.74 -14.55 8.52
C GLU A 202 -37.72 -14.99 9.60
N ALA A 203 -37.34 -15.92 10.47
CA ALA A 203 -38.16 -16.35 11.61
C ALA A 203 -38.46 -15.21 12.60
N LYS A 204 -37.64 -14.15 12.60
CA LYS A 204 -37.83 -12.93 13.39
C LYS A 204 -38.43 -11.78 12.57
N GLY A 205 -38.88 -12.04 11.35
CA GLY A 205 -39.56 -11.07 10.51
C GLY A 205 -38.64 -10.15 9.72
N PHE A 206 -37.38 -10.53 9.50
CA PHE A 206 -36.43 -9.78 8.67
C PHE A 206 -36.17 -10.47 7.33
N PHE A 207 -36.08 -9.67 6.27
CA PHE A 207 -35.60 -10.10 4.97
C PHE A 207 -34.28 -9.41 4.65
N VAL A 208 -33.42 -10.12 3.91
CA VAL A 208 -32.15 -9.59 3.43
C VAL A 208 -32.23 -9.35 1.94
N PHE A 209 -31.80 -8.17 1.52
CA PHE A 209 -31.74 -7.76 0.13
C PHE A 209 -30.32 -7.38 -0.24
N GLY A 210 -29.93 -7.62 -1.49
CA GLY A 210 -28.63 -7.15 -1.95
C GLY A 210 -28.47 -7.07 -3.46
N ALA A 211 -27.41 -6.36 -3.84
CA ALA A 211 -26.96 -6.21 -5.22
C ALA A 211 -25.47 -5.82 -5.22
N LYS A 212 -24.84 -5.91 -6.40
CA LYS A 212 -23.47 -5.46 -6.62
C LYS A 212 -23.47 -4.27 -7.57
N GLU A 213 -23.03 -3.12 -7.08
CA GLU A 213 -22.84 -1.91 -7.89
C GLU A 213 -21.38 -1.83 -8.33
N VAL A 214 -21.11 -1.73 -9.63
CA VAL A 214 -19.75 -1.51 -10.13
C VAL A 214 -19.51 -0.01 -10.27
N GLN A 215 -18.78 0.57 -9.30
CA GLN A 215 -18.33 1.96 -9.32
C GLN A 215 -17.00 2.07 -10.08
N GLN A 216 -16.45 3.27 -10.15
CA GLN A 216 -15.19 3.54 -10.82
C GLN A 216 -14.17 4.15 -9.85
N LEU A 217 -13.02 3.51 -9.71
CA LEU A 217 -11.86 4.05 -9.01
C LEU A 217 -11.01 4.88 -9.97
N GLU A 218 -10.91 6.17 -9.69
CA GLU A 218 -9.98 7.08 -10.34
C GLU A 218 -8.78 7.27 -9.41
N SER A 219 -7.70 6.51 -9.63
CA SER A 219 -6.39 6.72 -8.99
C SER A 219 -5.76 8.05 -9.38
N GLY A 220 -6.26 8.64 -10.47
CA GLY A 220 -5.82 9.83 -11.19
C GLY A 220 -4.36 9.81 -11.69
N GLN A 221 -3.67 8.67 -11.54
CA GLN A 221 -2.63 8.24 -12.46
C GLN A 221 -3.11 7.02 -13.22
N GLY A 222 -3.16 7.11 -14.55
CA GLY A 222 -3.61 6.03 -15.42
C GLY A 222 -5.14 5.98 -15.64
N PRO A 223 -5.63 4.98 -16.39
CA PRO A 223 -7.05 4.81 -16.65
C PRO A 223 -7.80 4.41 -15.38
N ALA A 224 -9.05 4.84 -15.28
CA ALA A 224 -9.91 4.45 -14.18
C ALA A 224 -10.24 2.96 -14.22
N SER A 225 -10.43 2.36 -13.04
CA SER A 225 -10.64 0.91 -12.89
C SER A 225 -11.97 0.58 -12.22
N PRO A 226 -12.55 -0.62 -12.44
CA PRO A 226 -13.77 -1.04 -11.75
C PRO A 226 -13.58 -1.13 -10.24
N TRP A 227 -14.58 -0.65 -9.49
CA TRP A 227 -14.65 -0.72 -8.04
C TRP A 227 -15.99 -1.36 -7.62
N PRO A 228 -16.08 -2.68 -7.51
CA PRO A 228 -17.32 -3.35 -7.15
C PRO A 228 -17.66 -3.14 -5.67
N LEU A 229 -18.85 -2.62 -5.39
CA LEU A 229 -19.43 -2.42 -4.06
C LEU A 229 -20.57 -3.42 -3.86
N ALA A 230 -20.49 -4.24 -2.81
CA ALA A 230 -21.61 -5.04 -2.36
C ALA A 230 -22.57 -4.18 -1.53
N ILE A 231 -23.86 -4.23 -1.84
CA ILE A 231 -24.90 -3.53 -1.09
C ILE A 231 -25.76 -4.60 -0.42
N ILE A 232 -25.86 -4.57 0.91
CA ILE A 232 -26.70 -5.48 1.69
C ILE A 232 -27.60 -4.66 2.61
N ARG A 233 -28.89 -4.98 2.61
CA ARG A 233 -29.90 -4.34 3.45
C ARG A 233 -30.68 -5.39 4.21
N VAL A 234 -30.80 -5.23 5.52
CA VAL A 234 -31.66 -6.07 6.36
C VAL A 234 -32.88 -5.26 6.78
N LEU A 235 -34.05 -5.64 6.27
CA LEU A 235 -35.30 -4.88 6.42
C LEU A 235 -36.35 -5.75 7.08
N ARG A 236 -37.29 -5.14 7.82
CA ARG A 236 -38.48 -5.87 8.30
C ARG A 236 -39.30 -6.31 7.09
N ASN A 237 -39.89 -7.50 7.16
CA ASN A 237 -40.75 -8.03 6.11
C ASN A 237 -42.03 -7.19 5.87
N SER A 238 -42.37 -6.33 6.82
CA SER A 238 -43.46 -5.36 6.77
C SER A 238 -43.02 -3.98 6.27
N SER A 239 -41.74 -3.78 5.93
CA SER A 239 -41.21 -2.48 5.51
C SER A 239 -41.95 -1.97 4.28
N PRO A 240 -42.42 -0.70 4.28
CA PRO A 240 -43.13 -0.12 3.14
C PRO A 240 -42.22 0.11 1.92
N THR A 241 -40.89 0.00 2.11
CA THR A 241 -39.91 0.10 1.01
C THR A 241 -39.86 -1.17 0.16
N ILE A 242 -40.38 -2.29 0.66
CA ILE A 242 -40.42 -3.56 -0.05
C ILE A 242 -41.62 -3.55 -0.99
N SER A 243 -41.36 -3.77 -2.28
CA SER A 243 -42.39 -3.94 -3.31
C SER A 243 -42.23 -5.31 -3.97
N ILE A 244 -43.33 -6.02 -4.17
CA ILE A 244 -43.34 -7.25 -4.95
C ILE A 244 -43.34 -6.86 -6.42
N VAL A 245 -42.31 -7.26 -7.14
CA VAL A 245 -42.19 -7.05 -8.58
C VAL A 245 -42.22 -8.43 -9.23
N GLU A 246 -43.17 -8.66 -10.13
CA GLU A 246 -43.14 -9.85 -10.98
C GLU A 246 -41.97 -9.71 -11.95
N LYS A 247 -41.00 -10.63 -11.91
CA LYS A 247 -39.94 -10.69 -12.92
C LYS A 247 -40.61 -10.91 -14.28
N ARG A 248 -40.66 -9.88 -15.12
CA ARG A 248 -40.96 -10.07 -16.54
C ARG A 248 -39.85 -10.94 -17.09
N GLU A 249 -40.21 -12.10 -17.61
CA GLU A 249 -39.29 -12.88 -18.43
C GLU A 249 -38.92 -12.01 -19.63
N ASP A 250 -37.68 -11.51 -19.65
CA ASP A 250 -37.12 -10.95 -20.86
C ASP A 250 -37.01 -12.09 -21.88
N SER A 251 -38.01 -12.17 -22.75
CA SER A 251 -37.97 -12.94 -23.98
C SER A 251 -36.84 -12.41 -24.86
N SER A 252 -35.63 -12.87 -24.60
CA SER A 252 -34.45 -12.59 -25.41
C SER A 252 -34.38 -13.65 -26.53
N SER A 253 -35.03 -13.30 -27.64
CA SER A 253 -34.75 -13.80 -28.99
C SER A 253 -33.38 -13.37 -29.50
#